data_AF-A0A4P5VVC7-F1
#
_entry.id   AF-A0A4P5VVC7-F1
#
_cell.length_a   1.000
_cell.length_b   1.000
_cell.length_c   1.000
_cell.angle_alpha   90.00
_cell.angle_beta   90.00
_cell.angle_gamma   90.00
#
_symmetry.space_group_name_H-M   'P 1'
#
loop_
_entity.id
_entity.type
_entity.pdbx_description
1 polymer ?
#
loop_
_entity_poly.entity_id
_entity_poly.type
_entity_poly.pdbx_seq_one_letter_code
_entity_poly.pdbx_strand_id
1 'polypeptide(L)'
;MLAESLHPSLQAALTAGGIDPQKFNLGTPMRGEQPAARPPRSEVFVVGEGDRFATWNVGSLTSLCRGNRQPPEMKDYPPEYVPVFSAIEQRVWFASRVDRAPTDGELEEIYSNVRRRPDGRSLGVTHDTIWQIAALTLGLFPLSAAEFEAVFARLGKSARQWKEGPTSRNYLGALTRMFGGR
;
A
#
# COMPACT_ATOMS: atom_id res chain seq x y z
N MET A 1 -13.31 -13.61 -2.89
CA MET A 1 -14.39 -12.59 -2.95
C MET A 1 -14.10 -11.60 -1.85
N LEU A 2 -13.90 -10.30 -2.08
CA LEU A 2 -14.37 -9.42 -3.16
C LEU A 2 -13.23 -8.99 -4.09
N ALA A 3 -13.28 -9.39 -5.36
CA ALA A 3 -12.59 -8.66 -6.43
C ALA A 3 -13.70 -8.15 -7.34
N GLU A 4 -14.45 -7.17 -6.83
CA GLU A 4 -15.17 -6.26 -7.71
C GLU A 4 -14.14 -5.54 -8.58
N SER A 5 -14.52 -5.21 -9.81
CA SER A 5 -13.64 -4.75 -10.89
C SER A 5 -12.53 -3.79 -10.43
N LEU A 6 -11.32 -4.01 -10.95
CA LEU A 6 -10.20 -3.08 -10.82
C LEU A 6 -10.62 -1.64 -11.10
N HIS A 7 -9.95 -0.67 -10.46
CA HIS A 7 -10.17 0.72 -10.81
C HIS A 7 -9.90 0.93 -12.32
N PRO A 8 -10.78 1.59 -13.09
CA PRO A 8 -10.66 1.68 -14.55
C PRO A 8 -9.30 2.21 -15.04
N SER A 9 -8.72 3.18 -14.33
CA SER A 9 -7.39 3.71 -14.67
C SER A 9 -6.26 2.69 -14.46
N LEU A 10 -6.36 1.85 -13.42
CA LEU A 10 -5.40 0.77 -13.19
C LEU A 10 -5.57 -0.30 -14.27
N GLN A 11 -6.80 -0.68 -14.59
CA GLN A 11 -7.08 -1.62 -15.68
C GLN A 11 -6.49 -1.13 -17.01
N ALA A 12 -6.70 0.15 -17.36
CA ALA A 12 -6.13 0.74 -18.55
C ALA A 12 -4.59 0.69 -18.57
N ALA A 13 -3.94 0.98 -17.44
CA ALA A 13 -2.48 0.89 -17.32
C ALA A 13 -1.97 -0.55 -17.51
N LEU A 14 -2.64 -1.53 -16.91
CA LEU A 14 -2.29 -2.95 -17.04
C LEU A 14 -2.48 -3.43 -18.48
N THR A 15 -3.60 -3.08 -19.13
CA THR A 15 -3.85 -3.41 -20.53
C THR A 15 -2.81 -2.79 -21.46
N ALA A 16 -2.46 -1.52 -21.26
CA ALA A 16 -1.43 -0.86 -22.04
C ALA A 16 -0.04 -1.51 -21.89
N GLY A 17 0.29 -2.02 -20.69
CA GLY A 17 1.51 -2.78 -20.44
C GLY A 17 1.47 -4.26 -20.80
N GLY A 18 0.33 -4.77 -21.29
CA GLY A 18 0.13 -6.21 -21.52
C GLY A 18 0.25 -7.06 -20.24
N ILE A 19 -0.02 -6.47 -19.08
CA ILE A 19 0.08 -7.14 -17.77
C ILE A 19 -1.23 -7.88 -17.46
N ASP A 20 -1.10 -9.12 -16.98
CA ASP A 20 -2.25 -9.89 -16.50
C ASP A 20 -2.83 -9.25 -15.22
N PRO A 21 -4.11 -8.84 -15.22
CA PRO A 21 -4.76 -8.23 -14.06
C PRO A 21 -4.91 -9.16 -12.85
N GLN A 22 -4.63 -10.45 -12.98
CA GLN A 22 -4.61 -11.40 -11.86
C GLN A 22 -3.20 -11.63 -11.32
N LYS A 23 -2.16 -11.18 -12.02
CA LYS A 23 -0.76 -11.51 -11.72
C LYS A 23 0.15 -10.29 -11.90
N PHE A 24 0.07 -9.40 -10.92
CA PHE A 24 0.93 -8.23 -10.89
C PHE A 24 1.25 -7.78 -9.47
N ASN A 25 2.31 -7.01 -9.30
CA ASN A 25 2.68 -6.43 -8.02
C ASN A 25 3.22 -5.00 -8.18
N LEU A 26 3.42 -4.32 -7.05
CA LEU A 26 4.15 -3.07 -7.02
C LEU A 26 5.62 -3.35 -7.35
N GLY A 27 6.17 -2.61 -8.31
CA GLY A 27 7.58 -2.69 -8.68
C GLY A 27 8.36 -1.50 -8.16
N THR A 28 9.68 -1.67 -8.09
CA THR A 28 10.63 -0.56 -7.94
C THR A 28 11.29 -0.33 -9.29
N PRO A 29 11.29 0.89 -9.85
CA PRO A 29 11.97 1.16 -11.11
C PRO A 29 13.48 0.99 -10.92
N MET A 30 14.10 0.21 -11.80
CA MET A 30 15.53 -0.11 -11.78
C MET A 30 16.24 0.52 -12.98
N ARG A 31 17.48 0.96 -12.78
CA ARG A 31 18.46 1.36 -13.79
C ARG A 31 19.65 0.40 -13.69
N GLY A 32 19.66 -0.64 -14.52
CA GLY A 32 20.60 -1.76 -14.36
C GLY A 32 20.33 -2.48 -13.05
N GLU A 33 21.38 -2.74 -12.26
CA GLU A 33 21.26 -3.40 -10.95
C GLU A 33 20.90 -2.45 -9.80
N GLN A 34 20.82 -1.15 -10.06
CA GLN A 34 20.51 -0.15 -9.04
C GLN A 34 19.10 0.41 -9.22
N PRO A 35 18.41 0.84 -8.15
CA PRO A 35 17.17 1.62 -8.29
C PRO A 35 17.41 2.86 -9.17
N ALA A 36 16.48 3.13 -10.09
CA ALA A 36 16.51 4.36 -10.88
C ALA A 36 16.29 5.59 -9.97
N ALA A 37 16.52 6.79 -10.51
CA ALA A 37 16.06 8.03 -9.85
C ALA A 37 14.56 7.89 -9.56
N ARG A 38 14.18 8.03 -8.28
CA ARG A 38 12.84 7.66 -7.85
C ARG A 38 11.82 8.57 -8.54
N PRO A 39 10.86 8.01 -9.29
CA PRO A 39 9.86 8.81 -9.97
C PRO A 39 8.95 9.49 -8.92
N PRO A 40 8.19 10.52 -9.34
CA PRO A 40 7.14 11.08 -8.50
C PRO A 40 6.27 9.99 -7.89
N ARG A 41 5.85 10.13 -6.62
CA ARG A 41 5.02 9.11 -5.94
C ARG A 41 3.74 8.74 -6.72
N SER A 42 3.23 9.68 -7.52
CA SER A 42 2.07 9.52 -8.41
C SER A 42 2.31 8.54 -9.56
N GLU A 43 3.56 8.21 -9.89
CA GLU A 43 3.92 7.21 -10.88
C GLU A 43 4.08 5.86 -10.20
N VAL A 44 2.97 5.11 -10.13
CA VAL A 44 2.93 3.78 -9.51
C VAL A 44 3.44 2.75 -10.51
N PHE A 45 4.61 2.19 -10.26
CA PHE A 45 5.18 1.16 -11.12
C PHE A 45 4.56 -0.20 -10.79
N VAL A 46 3.96 -0.85 -11.77
CA VAL A 46 3.38 -2.19 -11.65
C VAL A 46 4.15 -3.16 -12.55
N VAL A 47 4.50 -4.30 -11.98
CA VAL A 47 5.25 -5.38 -12.64
C VAL A 47 4.36 -6.61 -12.78
N GLY A 48 4.38 -7.21 -13.97
CA GLY A 48 3.71 -8.46 -14.31
C GLY A 48 4.70 -9.61 -14.54
N GLU A 49 4.19 -10.75 -14.99
CA GLU A 49 5.02 -11.87 -15.43
C GLU A 49 5.80 -11.53 -16.72
N GLY A 50 6.97 -12.15 -16.89
CA GLY A 50 7.76 -12.08 -18.12
C GLY A 50 8.34 -10.70 -18.43
N ASP A 51 8.92 -10.04 -17.42
CA ASP A 51 9.56 -8.71 -17.51
C ASP A 51 8.64 -7.57 -18.01
N ARG A 52 7.33 -7.78 -17.93
CA ARG A 52 6.35 -6.74 -18.26
C ARG A 52 6.22 -5.75 -17.12
N PHE A 53 6.21 -4.48 -17.46
CA PHE A 53 5.97 -3.41 -16.51
C PHE A 53 5.12 -2.31 -17.13
N ALA A 54 4.40 -1.59 -16.28
CA ALA A 54 3.64 -0.41 -16.67
C ALA A 54 3.77 0.66 -15.58
N THR A 55 3.65 1.91 -15.98
CA THR A 55 3.53 3.04 -15.05
C THR A 55 2.07 3.46 -15.00
N TRP A 56 1.46 3.33 -13.83
CA TRP A 56 0.12 3.82 -13.57
C TRP A 56 0.19 5.21 -12.92
N ASN A 57 -0.26 6.23 -13.66
CA ASN A 57 -0.33 7.60 -13.17
C ASN A 57 -1.55 7.79 -12.26
N VAL A 58 -1.30 8.13 -10.99
CA VAL A 58 -2.31 8.37 -9.97
C VAL A 58 -2.26 9.83 -9.54
N GLY A 59 -3.31 10.59 -9.88
CA GLY A 59 -3.39 12.00 -9.53
C GLY A 59 -3.57 12.24 -8.02
N SER A 60 -4.44 11.46 -7.37
CA SER A 60 -4.71 11.55 -5.93
C SER A 60 -5.27 10.24 -5.38
N LEU A 61 -5.02 9.92 -4.11
CA LEU A 61 -5.66 8.77 -3.46
C LEU A 61 -7.16 9.01 -3.28
N THR A 62 -7.56 10.23 -2.96
CA THR A 62 -8.98 10.55 -2.75
C THR A 62 -9.82 10.31 -4.01
N SER A 63 -9.26 10.52 -5.21
CA SER A 63 -9.96 10.22 -6.46
C SER A 63 -10.13 8.73 -6.76
N LEU A 64 -9.35 7.86 -6.12
CA LEU A 64 -9.43 6.40 -6.27
C LEU A 64 -10.45 5.75 -5.34
N CYS A 65 -10.88 6.46 -4.30
CA CYS A 65 -11.95 5.98 -3.42
C CYS A 65 -13.26 5.83 -4.21
N ARG A 66 -13.93 4.70 -4.03
CA ARG A 66 -15.15 4.33 -4.75
C ARG A 66 -16.24 3.93 -3.78
N GLY A 67 -17.47 4.34 -4.07
CA GLY A 67 -18.62 4.04 -3.22
C GLY A 67 -18.69 4.90 -1.96
N ASN A 68 -19.67 4.58 -1.10
CA ASN A 68 -20.05 5.38 0.07
C ASN A 68 -20.33 4.52 1.32
N ARG A 69 -19.87 3.26 1.32
CA ARG A 69 -20.08 2.31 2.42
C ARG A 69 -19.45 2.84 3.71
N GLN A 70 -20.12 2.63 4.84
CA GLN A 70 -19.53 2.93 6.15
C GLN A 70 -18.73 1.73 6.64
N PRO A 71 -17.52 1.94 7.20
CA PRO A 71 -16.75 0.86 7.79
C PRO A 71 -17.47 0.31 9.04
N PRO A 72 -17.34 -0.99 9.33
CA PRO A 72 -17.69 -1.51 10.64
C PRO A 72 -16.72 -0.98 11.71
N GLU A 73 -16.97 -1.35 12.97
CA GLU A 73 -16.03 -1.07 14.03
C GLU A 73 -14.71 -1.85 13.84
N MET A 74 -13.62 -1.12 13.63
CA MET A 74 -12.27 -1.68 13.42
C MET A 74 -11.55 -1.95 14.74
N LYS A 75 -12.16 -2.69 15.67
CA LYS A 75 -11.48 -3.13 16.92
C LYS A 75 -10.37 -4.12 16.61
N ASP A 76 -10.73 -5.15 15.84
CA ASP A 76 -9.84 -6.13 15.22
C ASP A 76 -9.84 -5.95 13.69
N TYR A 77 -9.23 -6.85 12.94
CA TYR A 77 -9.35 -6.87 11.48
C TYR A 77 -10.65 -7.62 11.14
N PRO A 78 -11.73 -6.95 10.70
CA PRO A 78 -12.96 -7.65 10.39
C PRO A 78 -12.73 -8.61 9.22
N PRO A 79 -13.34 -9.81 9.21
CA PRO A 79 -13.04 -10.86 8.22
C PRO A 79 -13.10 -10.37 6.76
N GLU A 80 -14.05 -9.50 6.43
CA GLU A 80 -14.21 -8.94 5.08
C GLU A 80 -13.08 -7.98 4.65
N TYR A 81 -12.36 -7.36 5.60
CA TYR A 81 -11.24 -6.46 5.33
C TYR A 81 -9.87 -7.15 5.48
N VAL A 82 -9.81 -8.40 5.97
CA VAL A 82 -8.55 -9.15 6.07
C VAL A 82 -7.78 -9.16 4.74
N PRO A 83 -8.40 -9.31 3.55
CA PRO A 83 -7.68 -9.20 2.27
C PRO A 83 -7.06 -7.81 2.04
N VAL A 84 -7.74 -6.74 2.45
CA VAL A 84 -7.26 -5.35 2.33
C VAL A 84 -6.05 -5.14 3.23
N PHE A 85 -6.14 -5.50 4.51
CA PHE A 85 -5.04 -5.40 5.47
C PHE A 85 -3.83 -6.22 5.01
N SER A 86 -4.08 -7.49 4.60
CA SER A 86 -3.02 -8.38 4.11
C SER A 86 -2.33 -7.81 2.87
N ALA A 87 -3.08 -7.22 1.93
CA ALA A 87 -2.52 -6.63 0.71
C ALA A 87 -1.60 -5.43 1.00
N ILE A 88 -1.93 -4.62 2.02
CA ILE A 88 -1.09 -3.49 2.46
C ILE A 88 0.13 -4.03 3.22
N GLU A 89 -0.08 -4.82 4.27
CA GLU A 89 0.97 -5.28 5.18
C GLU A 89 2.00 -6.15 4.47
N GLN A 90 1.58 -7.02 3.55
CA GLN A 90 2.50 -7.84 2.76
C GLN A 90 3.43 -6.96 1.90
N ARG A 91 2.90 -5.88 1.30
CA ARG A 91 3.69 -4.96 0.48
C ARG A 91 4.60 -4.07 1.32
N VAL A 92 4.13 -3.63 2.49
CA VAL A 92 4.97 -2.90 3.45
C VAL A 92 6.14 -3.79 3.92
N TRP A 93 5.86 -5.06 4.25
CA TRP A 93 6.88 -6.03 4.59
C TRP A 93 7.87 -6.24 3.45
N PHE A 94 7.41 -6.46 2.21
CA PHE A 94 8.28 -6.62 1.07
C PHE A 94 9.15 -5.38 0.82
N ALA A 95 8.54 -4.19 0.81
CA ALA A 95 9.25 -2.92 0.63
C ALA A 95 10.31 -2.68 1.72
N SER A 96 10.05 -3.08 2.97
CA SER A 96 11.01 -2.96 4.07
C SER A 96 12.31 -3.76 3.86
N ARG A 97 12.26 -4.80 3.00
CA ARG A 97 13.41 -5.64 2.65
C ARG A 97 14.20 -5.12 1.45
N VAL A 98 13.56 -4.34 0.58
CA VAL A 98 14.17 -3.78 -0.64
C VAL A 98 14.77 -2.41 -0.35
N ASP A 99 14.05 -1.57 0.40
CA ASP A 99 14.47 -0.22 0.74
C ASP A 99 15.11 -0.19 2.13
N ARG A 100 14.37 0.34 3.11
CA ARG A 100 14.76 0.50 4.51
C ARG A 100 13.63 0.02 5.39
N ALA A 101 13.96 -0.69 6.46
CA ALA A 101 13.00 -1.09 7.48
C ALA A 101 12.62 0.11 8.40
N PRO A 102 11.39 0.67 8.29
CA PRO A 102 10.94 1.73 9.19
C PRO A 102 10.75 1.23 10.62
N THR A 103 10.82 2.14 11.58
CA THR A 103 10.43 1.86 12.98
C THR A 103 8.91 1.82 13.12
N ASP A 104 8.44 1.24 14.22
CA ASP A 104 7.01 1.18 14.55
C ASP A 104 6.42 2.60 14.67
N GLY A 105 7.19 3.54 15.21
CA GLY A 105 6.81 4.96 15.31
C GLY A 105 6.72 5.65 13.95
N GLU A 106 7.64 5.36 13.02
CA GLU A 106 7.59 5.90 11.66
C GLU A 106 6.36 5.36 10.91
N LEU A 107 6.03 4.07 11.06
CA LEU A 107 4.84 3.47 10.45
C LEU A 107 3.56 4.08 11.03
N GLU A 108 3.47 4.24 12.36
CA GLU A 108 2.36 4.93 13.02
C GLU A 108 2.15 6.35 12.44
N GLU A 109 3.24 7.12 12.31
CA GLU A 109 3.19 8.48 11.77
C GLU A 109 2.75 8.51 10.31
N ILE A 110 3.35 7.65 9.47
CA ILE A 110 3.03 7.60 8.04
C ILE A 110 1.59 7.16 7.81
N TYR A 111 1.11 6.11 8.50
CA TYR A 111 -0.28 5.67 8.39
C TYR A 111 -1.25 6.77 8.83
N SER A 112 -0.92 7.49 9.90
CA SER A 112 -1.69 8.64 10.36
C SER A 112 -1.70 9.79 9.35
N ASN A 113 -0.58 10.04 8.67
CA ASN A 113 -0.45 11.07 7.65
C ASN A 113 -1.26 10.72 6.39
N VAL A 114 -1.05 9.53 5.83
CA VAL A 114 -1.78 9.02 4.65
C VAL A 114 -3.29 9.01 4.90
N ARG A 115 -3.73 8.70 6.13
CA ARG A 115 -5.14 8.80 6.51
C ARG A 115 -5.68 10.23 6.47
N ARG A 116 -5.00 11.17 7.13
CA ARG A 116 -5.52 12.53 7.38
C ARG A 116 -5.30 13.48 6.21
N ARG A 117 -4.23 13.27 5.46
CA ARG A 117 -3.77 14.11 4.35
C ARG A 117 -3.25 13.22 3.23
N PRO A 118 -4.11 12.35 2.65
CA PRO A 118 -3.72 11.40 1.61
C PRO A 118 -2.97 12.06 0.44
N ASP A 119 -3.37 13.27 0.07
CA ASP A 119 -2.75 14.03 -1.02
C ASP A 119 -1.83 15.15 -0.52
N GLY A 120 -1.48 15.14 0.77
CA GLY A 120 -0.58 16.09 1.40
C GLY A 120 0.88 15.95 0.96
N ARG A 121 1.77 16.80 1.49
CA ARG A 121 3.20 16.76 1.17
C ARG A 121 3.83 15.42 1.57
N SER A 122 4.78 14.95 0.77
CA SER A 122 5.60 13.77 1.11
C SER A 122 6.37 13.98 2.42
N LEU A 123 6.44 12.93 3.24
CA LEU A 123 7.33 12.85 4.41
C LEU A 123 8.64 12.12 4.12
N GLY A 124 8.90 11.80 2.85
CA GLY A 124 10.09 11.08 2.39
C GLY A 124 9.79 9.71 1.80
N VAL A 125 10.87 8.96 1.56
CA VAL A 125 10.89 7.72 0.76
C VAL A 125 9.88 6.68 1.25
N THR A 126 9.89 6.36 2.55
CA THR A 126 8.99 5.35 3.13
C THR A 126 7.52 5.80 3.03
N HIS A 127 7.25 7.10 3.22
CA HIS A 127 5.91 7.66 3.06
C HIS A 127 5.40 7.47 1.63
N ASP A 128 6.23 7.81 0.63
CA ASP A 128 5.83 7.70 -0.77
C ASP A 128 5.65 6.24 -1.21
N THR A 129 6.45 5.30 -0.68
CA THR A 129 6.21 3.87 -0.89
C THR A 129 4.85 3.44 -0.28
N ILE A 130 4.54 3.85 0.94
CA ILE A 130 3.25 3.52 1.57
C ILE A 130 2.08 4.19 0.83
N TRP A 131 2.28 5.38 0.29
CA TRP A 131 1.32 6.06 -0.56
C TRP A 131 1.04 5.26 -1.85
N GLN A 132 2.08 4.73 -2.51
CA GLN A 132 1.92 3.87 -3.69
C GLN A 132 1.23 2.54 -3.36
N ILE A 133 1.53 1.96 -2.20
CA ILE A 133 0.82 0.78 -1.69
C ILE A 133 -0.67 1.12 -1.48
N ALA A 134 -0.97 2.28 -0.90
CA ALA A 134 -2.34 2.75 -0.71
C ALA A 134 -3.08 2.94 -2.04
N ALA A 135 -2.42 3.54 -3.05
CA ALA A 135 -2.97 3.72 -4.39
C ALA A 135 -3.31 2.37 -5.03
N LEU A 136 -2.39 1.41 -4.96
CA LEU A 136 -2.60 0.06 -5.46
C LEU A 136 -3.75 -0.64 -4.73
N THR A 137 -3.85 -0.50 -3.41
CA THR A 137 -4.98 -1.04 -2.63
C THR A 137 -6.31 -0.45 -3.11
N LEU A 138 -6.43 0.87 -3.31
CA LEU A 138 -7.66 1.48 -3.84
C LEU A 138 -7.94 1.08 -5.30
N GLY A 139 -6.89 0.78 -6.06
CA GLY A 139 -6.97 0.18 -7.38
C GLY A 139 -7.59 -1.23 -7.37
N LEU A 140 -7.25 -2.03 -6.36
CA LEU A 140 -7.67 -3.42 -6.19
C LEU A 140 -9.03 -3.57 -5.48
N PHE A 141 -9.32 -2.70 -4.51
CA PHE A 141 -10.50 -2.79 -3.66
C PHE A 141 -11.32 -1.51 -3.78
N PRO A 142 -12.64 -1.58 -4.01
CA PRO A 142 -13.51 -0.41 -4.15
C PRO A 142 -13.87 0.17 -2.78
N LEU A 143 -12.87 0.66 -2.05
CA LEU A 143 -13.08 1.27 -0.73
C LEU A 143 -13.61 2.68 -0.89
N SER A 144 -14.63 3.02 -0.10
CA SER A 144 -15.02 4.41 0.11
C SER A 144 -13.94 5.16 0.90
N ALA A 145 -14.04 6.49 0.93
CA ALA A 145 -13.15 7.32 1.74
C ALA A 145 -13.22 6.96 3.23
N ALA A 146 -14.42 6.69 3.77
CA ALA A 146 -14.60 6.34 5.17
C ALA A 146 -13.93 5.00 5.51
N GLU A 147 -14.03 4.01 4.62
CA GLU A 147 -13.36 2.71 4.80
C GLU A 147 -11.85 2.84 4.72
N PHE A 148 -11.34 3.58 3.74
CA PHE A 148 -9.92 3.88 3.61
C PHE A 148 -9.37 4.51 4.90
N GLU A 149 -10.07 5.52 5.43
CA GLU A 149 -9.68 6.16 6.67
C GLU A 149 -9.68 5.19 7.86
N ALA A 150 -10.68 4.33 7.97
CA ALA A 150 -10.78 3.35 9.04
C ALA A 150 -9.70 2.27 8.96
N VAL A 151 -9.36 1.81 7.75
CA VAL A 151 -8.26 0.88 7.51
C VAL A 151 -6.93 1.48 7.96
N PHE A 152 -6.58 2.69 7.49
CA PHE A 152 -5.32 3.34 7.88
C PHE A 152 -5.30 3.76 9.35
N ALA A 153 -6.45 4.10 9.95
CA ALA A 153 -6.55 4.33 11.39
C ALA A 153 -6.20 3.07 12.17
N ARG A 154 -6.71 1.91 11.75
CA ARG A 154 -6.45 0.62 12.40
C ARG A 154 -5.00 0.17 12.19
N LEU A 155 -4.43 0.35 11.01
CA LEU A 155 -3.00 0.11 10.75
C LEU A 155 -2.11 0.97 11.67
N GLY A 156 -2.42 2.26 11.82
CA GLY A 156 -1.72 3.15 12.75
C GLY A 156 -1.80 2.67 14.21
N LYS A 157 -2.99 2.24 14.66
CA LYS A 157 -3.17 1.63 15.99
C LYS A 157 -2.36 0.34 16.15
N SER A 158 -2.31 -0.50 15.11
CA SER A 158 -1.53 -1.73 15.10
C SER A 158 -0.05 -1.43 15.27
N ALA A 159 0.53 -0.57 14.42
CA ALA A 159 1.93 -0.15 14.53
C ALA A 159 2.26 0.42 15.93
N ARG A 160 1.38 1.26 16.49
CA ARG A 160 1.52 1.79 17.86
C ARG A 160 1.52 0.71 18.93
N GLN A 161 0.67 -0.31 18.81
CA GLN A 161 0.57 -1.41 19.80
C GLN A 161 1.87 -2.19 19.94
N TRP A 162 2.64 -2.31 18.85
CA TRP A 162 3.93 -3.02 18.84
C TRP A 162 5.11 -2.14 19.27
N LYS A 163 4.90 -0.82 19.40
CA LYS A 163 5.95 0.14 19.73
C LYS A 163 6.39 0.04 21.19
N GLU A 164 7.62 -0.40 21.41
CA GLU A 164 8.24 -0.47 22.74
C GLU A 164 9.24 0.67 22.99
N GLY A 165 9.69 1.35 21.95
CA GLY A 165 10.62 2.47 22.04
C GLY A 165 10.81 3.20 20.71
N PRO A 166 11.64 4.26 20.66
CA PRO A 166 11.83 5.07 19.46
C PRO A 166 12.41 4.33 18.26
N THR A 167 13.13 3.23 18.50
CA THR A 167 13.83 2.43 17.49
C THR A 167 13.22 1.05 17.26
N SER A 168 12.09 0.73 17.92
CA SER A 168 11.47 -0.59 17.82
C SER A 168 10.96 -0.86 16.40
N ARG A 169 11.05 -2.13 15.99
CA ARG A 169 10.58 -2.64 14.68
C ARG A 169 9.73 -3.90 14.86
N ASN A 170 9.05 -3.99 16.00
CA ASN A 170 8.35 -5.21 16.42
C ASN A 170 7.17 -5.51 15.51
N TYR A 171 6.54 -4.47 14.96
CA TYR A 171 5.46 -4.64 13.99
C TYR A 171 5.98 -5.33 12.73
N LEU A 172 7.10 -4.91 12.16
CA LEU A 172 7.75 -5.61 11.04
C LEU A 172 8.20 -7.02 11.42
N GLY A 173 8.66 -7.23 12.65
CA GLY A 173 8.95 -8.57 13.19
C GLY A 173 7.71 -9.48 13.23
N ALA A 174 6.53 -8.93 13.52
CA ALA A 174 5.26 -9.65 13.42
C ALA A 174 4.90 -9.97 11.97
N LEU A 175 5.03 -9.01 11.05
CA LEU A 175 4.81 -9.24 9.62
C LEU A 175 5.76 -10.30 9.05
N THR A 176 7.01 -10.33 9.52
CA THR A 176 8.00 -11.34 9.11
C THR A 176 7.58 -12.75 9.54
N ARG A 177 7.02 -12.92 10.74
CA ARG A 177 6.46 -14.21 11.18
C ARG A 177 5.22 -14.61 10.37
N MET A 178 4.44 -13.64 9.91
CA MET A 178 3.23 -13.87 9.12
C MET A 178 3.50 -14.20 7.65
N PHE A 179 4.49 -13.56 7.03
CA PHE A 179 4.75 -13.63 5.58
C PHE A 179 6.10 -14.23 5.19
N GLY A 180 7.09 -14.25 6.09
CA GLY A 180 8.46 -14.67 5.79
C GLY A 180 8.69 -16.19 5.76
N GLY A 181 7.71 -16.98 6.19
CA GLY A 181 7.77 -18.45 6.17
C GLY A 181 7.22 -19.11 4.90
N ARG A 182 7.09 -18.35 3.80
CA ARG A 182 6.64 -18.86 2.50
C ARG A 182 7.70 -18.66 1.44
#